data_AF-A0A1Q7Z5L0-F1
#
_entry.id   AF-A0A1Q7Z5L0-F1
#
_cell.length_a   1.000
_cell.length_b   1.000
_cell.length_c   1.000
_cell.angle_alpha   90.00
_cell.angle_beta   90.00
_cell.angle_gamma   90.00
#
_symmetry.space_group_name_H-M   'P 1'
#
loop_
_entity.id
_entity.type
_entity.pdbx_description
1 polymer ?
#
loop_
_entity_poly.entity_id
_entity_poly.type
_entity_poly.pdbx_seq_one_letter_code
_entity_poly.pdbx_strand_id
1 'polypeptide(L)' 'MSATVGKLLVAIGLAIALVGALAWLAPRSLRWMGRLPGDIRGEHFAFPIVTCLVISVVLTIVLNVLARLLR' A
#
# COMPACT_ATOMS: atom_id res chain seq x y z
N MET A 1 -26.81 10.43 14.02
CA MET A 1 -26.02 9.24 13.63
C MET A 1 -24.73 9.28 14.42
N SER A 2 -24.35 8.19 15.11
CA SER A 2 -23.18 8.23 16.00
C SER A 2 -21.90 8.45 15.18
N ALA A 3 -21.06 9.39 15.61
CA ALA A 3 -19.79 9.70 14.94
C ALA A 3 -18.94 8.43 14.72
N THR A 4 -19.05 7.46 15.62
CA THR A 4 -18.42 6.13 15.53
C THR A 4 -18.75 5.38 14.23
N VAL A 5 -20.01 5.40 13.79
CA VAL A 5 -20.43 4.71 12.55
C VAL A 5 -19.83 5.41 11.32
N GLY A 6 -19.75 6.74 11.32
CA GLY A 6 -19.11 7.50 10.25
C GLY A 6 -17.60 7.21 10.14
N LYS A 7 -16.91 7.15 11.27
CA LYS A 7 -15.48 6.79 11.33
C LYS A 7 -15.26 5.35 10.82
N LEU A 8 -16.12 4.40 11.20
CA LEU A 8 -16.03 3.02 10.74
C LEU A 8 -16.20 2.90 9.22
N LEU A 9 -17.17 3.62 8.64
CA LEU A 9 -17.39 3.65 7.19
C LEU A 9 -16.18 4.18 6.42
N VAL A 10 -15.55 5.26 6.92
CA VAL A 10 -14.33 5.82 6.32
C VAL A 10 -13.17 4.81 6.39
N ALA A 11 -12.99 4.14 7.53
CA ALA A 11 -11.93 3.14 7.70
C ALA A 11 -12.10 1.95 6.72
N ILE A 12 -13.33 1.44 6.58
CA ILE A 12 -13.65 0.35 5.65
C ILE A 12 -13.43 0.78 4.20
N GLY A 13 -13.87 1.98 3.82
CA GLY A 13 -13.66 2.53 2.48
C GLY A 13 -12.17 2.65 2.14
N LEU A 14 -11.34 3.08 3.10
CA LEU A 14 -9.89 3.18 2.92
C LEU A 14 -9.25 1.79 2.73
N ALA A 15 -9.68 0.80 3.51
CA ALA A 15 -9.17 -0.57 3.39
C ALA A 15 -9.52 -1.20 2.03
N ILE A 16 -10.76 -1.02 1.55
CA ILE A 16 -11.19 -1.49 0.24
C ILE A 16 -10.40 -0.79 -0.88
N ALA A 17 -10.21 0.53 -0.79
CA ALA A 17 -9.40 1.28 -1.74
C ALA A 17 -7.95 0.80 -1.79
N LEU A 18 -7.37 0.44 -0.63
CA LEU A 18 -6.03 -0.13 -0.55
C LEU A 18 -5.93 -1.47 -1.27
N VAL A 19 -6.87 -2.38 -1.00
CA VAL A 19 -6.94 -3.70 -1.64
C VAL A 19 -7.16 -3.56 -3.14
N GLY A 20 -8.06 -2.67 -3.56
CA GLY A 20 -8.30 -2.36 -4.97
C GLY A 20 -7.07 -1.79 -5.67
N ALA A 21 -6.33 -0.88 -5.02
CA ALA A 21 -5.08 -0.33 -5.55
C ALA A 21 -4.02 -1.42 -5.69
N LEU A 22 -3.86 -2.29 -4.69
CA LEU A 22 -2.95 -3.43 -4.75
C LEU A 22 -3.34 -4.40 -5.87
N ALA A 23 -4.62 -4.73 -6.02
CA ALA A 23 -5.11 -5.61 -7.08
C ALA A 23 -5.03 -4.99 -8.48
N TRP A 24 -5.15 -3.67 -8.61
CA TRP A 24 -4.98 -2.94 -9.86
C TRP A 24 -3.52 -2.82 -10.27
N LEU A 25 -2.63 -2.61 -9.29
CA LEU A 25 -1.20 -2.50 -9.49
C LEU A 25 -0.53 -3.87 -9.63
N ALA A 26 -1.06 -4.95 -9.02
CA ALA A 26 -0.46 -6.27 -9.05
C ALA A 26 -0.24 -6.85 -10.47
N PRO A 27 -1.20 -6.83 -11.42
CA PRO A 27 -0.99 -7.32 -12.78
C PRO A 27 0.03 -6.51 -13.57
N ARG A 28 0.09 -5.19 -13.32
CA ARG A 28 1.04 -4.26 -13.94
C ARG A 28 2.44 -4.42 -13.35
N SER A 29 2.51 -4.63 -12.04
CA SER A 29 3.73 -4.83 -11.28
C SER A 29 4.31 -6.22 -11.56
N LEU A 30 3.53 -7.30 -11.65
CA LEU A 30 4.05 -8.64 -11.99
C LEU A 30 4.72 -8.73 -13.38
N ARG A 31 4.33 -7.88 -14.34
CA ARG A 31 4.99 -7.80 -15.65
C ARG A 31 6.27 -6.94 -15.66
N TRP A 32 6.41 -6.03 -14.70
CA TRP A 32 7.54 -5.08 -14.57
C TRP A 32 8.35 -5.26 -13.27
N MET A 33 8.08 -6.28 -12.46
CA MET A 33 8.72 -6.53 -11.16
C MET A 33 10.21 -6.81 -11.42
N GLY A 34 11.03 -5.79 -11.18
CA GLY A 34 12.46 -5.73 -11.47
C GLY A 34 12.89 -5.02 -12.76
N ARG A 35 12.02 -4.29 -13.47
CA ARG A 35 12.47 -3.33 -14.51
C ARG A 35 12.26 -1.87 -14.11
N LEU A 36 11.94 -1.59 -12.85
CA LEU A 36 11.90 -0.22 -12.36
C LEU A 36 13.33 0.31 -12.18
N PRO A 37 13.65 1.52 -12.69
CA PRO A 37 14.94 2.15 -12.43
C PRO A 37 15.08 2.40 -10.93
N GLY A 38 16.04 1.73 -10.29
CA GLY A 38 16.27 1.80 -8.84
C GLY A 38 16.21 0.46 -8.09
N ASP A 39 15.72 -0.62 -8.71
CA ASP A 39 15.86 -1.97 -8.15
C ASP A 39 17.31 -2.45 -8.21
N ILE A 40 17.84 -2.96 -7.10
CA ILE A 40 19.15 -3.62 -7.11
C ILE A 40 18.98 -4.94 -7.84
N ARG A 41 19.50 -5.04 -9.06
CA ARG A 41 19.61 -6.27 -9.83
C ARG A 41 21.07 -6.63 -10.01
N GLY A 42 21.54 -7.62 -9.26
CA GLY A 42 22.75 -8.37 -9.53
C GLY A 42 22.44 -9.66 -10.29
N GLU A 43 23.47 -10.30 -10.85
CA GLU A 43 23.35 -11.54 -11.64
C GLU A 43 22.72 -12.70 -10.85
N HIS A 44 22.86 -12.70 -9.52
CA HIS A 44 22.34 -13.73 -8.62
C HIS A 44 21.27 -13.23 -7.65
N PHE A 45 20.99 -11.92 -7.58
CA PHE A 45 20.09 -11.36 -6.58
C PHE A 45 19.35 -10.12 -7.10
N ALA A 46 18.02 -10.11 -6.96
CA ALA A 46 17.18 -8.96 -7.27
C ALA A 46 16.41 -8.55 -6.01
N PHE A 47 16.60 -7.32 -5.56
CA PHE A 47 15.91 -6.78 -4.39
C PHE A 47 15.13 -5.52 -4.74
N PRO A 48 13.78 -5.56 -4.61
CA PRO A 48 12.95 -4.48 -5.09
C PRO A 48 12.80 -3.34 -4.07
N ILE A 49 13.87 -2.57 -3.85
CA ILE A 49 13.94 -1.52 -2.81
C ILE A 49 12.80 -0.52 -2.94
N VAL A 50 12.53 -0.06 -4.18
CA VAL A 50 11.50 0.94 -4.44
C VAL A 50 10.13 0.42 -4.05
N THR A 51 9.85 -0.85 -4.33
CA THR A 51 8.60 -1.51 -3.95
C THR A 51 8.47 -1.62 -2.43
N CYS A 52 9.53 -2.05 -1.73
CA CYS A 52 9.52 -2.13 -0.27
C CYS A 52 9.29 -0.76 0.39
N LEU A 53 9.90 0.29 -0.17
CA LEU A 53 9.77 1.65 0.36
C LEU A 53 8.37 2.21 0.14
N VAL A 54 7.77 2.01 -1.03
CA VAL A 54 6.37 2.38 -1.31
C VAL A 54 5.42 1.66 -0.36
N ILE A 55 5.58 0.34 -0.18
CA ILE A 55 4.75 -0.44 0.74
C ILE A 55 4.87 0.11 2.16
N SER A 56 6.08 0.40 2.63
CA SER A 56 6.33 0.95 3.96
C SER A 56 5.60 2.28 4.16
N VAL A 57 5.77 3.24 3.25
CA VAL A 57 5.12 4.56 3.32
C VAL A 57 3.61 4.45 3.30
N VAL A 58 3.05 3.64 2.40
CA VAL A 58 1.60 3.40 2.32
C VAL A 58 1.08 2.83 3.64
N LEU A 59 1.74 1.81 4.18
CA LEU A 59 1.34 1.19 5.43
C LEU A 59 1.42 2.18 6.60
N THR A 60 2.47 3.00 6.67
CA THR A 60 2.61 4.06 7.68
C THR A 60 1.44 5.05 7.59
N ILE A 61 1.09 5.52 6.39
CA ILE A 61 -0.03 6.46 6.19
C ILE A 61 -1.34 5.82 6.64
N VAL A 62 -1.62 4.60 6.21
CA VAL A 62 -2.86 3.87 6.53
C VAL A 62 -2.99 3.66 8.04
N LEU A 63 -1.95 3.14 8.69
CA LEU A 63 -1.95 2.90 10.14
C LEU A 63 -2.10 4.21 10.92
N ASN A 64 -1.47 5.30 10.47
CA ASN A 64 -1.59 6.59 11.14
C ASN A 64 -2.99 7.20 10.98
N VAL A 65 -3.59 7.09 9.79
CA VAL A 65 -4.97 7.53 9.54
C VAL A 65 -5.96 6.71 10.37
N LEU A 66 -5.82 5.38 10.39
CA LEU A 66 -6.62 4.50 11.24
C LEU A 66 -6.44 4.84 12.72
N ALA A 67 -5.22 5.01 13.21
CA ALA A 67 -4.95 5.38 14.60
C ALA A 67 -5.55 6.74 14.97
N ARG A 68 -5.53 7.71 14.04
CA ARG A 68 -6.17 9.02 14.26
C ARG A 68 -7.69 8.94 14.22
N LEU A 69 -8.27 8.07 13.40
CA LEU A 69 -9.72 7.84 13.37
C LEU A 69 -10.22 7.04 14.59
N LEU A 70 -9.44 6.10 15.09
CA LEU A 70 -9.82 5.26 16.23
C LEU A 70 -9.65 5.98 17.59
N ARG A 71 -8.95 7.11 17.61
CA ARG A 71 -8.93 8.07 18.73
C ARG A 71 -10.16 9.00 18.68
#